data_AF-A0A1H3PI84-F1
#
_entry.id   AF-A0A1H3PI84-F1
#
_cell.length_a   1.000
_cell.length_b   1.000
_cell.length_c   1.000
_cell.angle_alpha   90.00
_cell.angle_beta   90.00
_cell.angle_gamma   90.00
#
_symmetry.space_group_name_H-M   'P 1'
#
loop_
_entity.id
_entity.type
_entity.pdbx_description
1 polymer ?
#
loop_
_entity_poly.entity_id
_entity_poly.type
_entity_poly.pdbx_seq_one_letter_code
_entity_poly.pdbx_strand_id
1 'polypeptide(L)'
;MAFDQQLKERSFRFVNNNDLIAEVPPMDLLLRYWHIDQLIYIDESGKLHPGVSMFRRVLDGLKGLRRDFGKLGFDTLKDHKMNNYVQAVRKYVEDLKTGQQTPIS
;
A
#
# COMPACT_ATOMS: atom_id res chain seq x y z
N MET A 1 -10.70 -1.41 -14.85
CA MET A 1 -11.44 -2.63 -15.25
C MET A 1 -12.94 -2.45 -14.97
N ALA A 2 -13.80 -3.44 -15.26
CA ALA A 2 -15.24 -3.36 -14.95
C ALA A 2 -15.52 -3.01 -13.47
N PHE A 3 -14.70 -3.54 -12.55
CA PHE A 3 -14.73 -3.17 -11.13
C PHE A 3 -14.49 -1.67 -10.90
N ASP A 4 -13.37 -1.12 -11.39
CA ASP A 4 -13.07 0.31 -11.20
C ASP A 4 -14.12 1.20 -11.86
N GLN A 5 -14.66 0.82 -13.02
CA GLN A 5 -15.73 1.58 -13.67
C GLN A 5 -16.99 1.72 -12.80
N GLN A 6 -17.28 0.73 -11.95
CA GLN A 6 -18.48 0.70 -11.12
C GLN A 6 -18.24 1.13 -9.68
N LEU A 7 -17.03 0.94 -9.15
CA LEU A 7 -16.76 1.01 -7.71
C LEU A 7 -15.55 1.86 -7.32
N LYS A 8 -14.95 2.62 -8.26
CA LYS A 8 -13.78 3.46 -7.99
C LYS A 8 -13.99 4.41 -6.81
N GLU A 9 -15.10 5.10 -6.70
CA GLU A 9 -15.34 6.06 -5.61
C GLU A 9 -15.70 5.41 -4.26
N ARG A 10 -15.83 4.08 -4.22
CA ARG A 10 -16.29 3.33 -3.04
C ARG A 10 -15.28 2.33 -2.53
N SER A 11 -14.20 2.10 -3.28
CA SER A 11 -13.21 1.07 -2.98
C SER A 11 -11.85 1.71 -2.89
N PHE A 12 -11.21 1.60 -1.73
CA PHE A 12 -9.88 2.14 -1.48
C PHE A 12 -8.98 1.03 -1.01
N ARG A 13 -7.79 0.93 -1.61
CA ARG A 13 -6.76 0.00 -1.22
C ARG A 13 -5.73 0.73 -0.37
N PHE A 14 -5.57 0.28 0.87
CA PHE A 14 -4.49 0.75 1.73
C PHE A 14 -3.29 -0.19 1.59
N VAL A 15 -2.10 0.38 1.44
CA VAL A 15 -0.83 -0.37 1.43
C VAL A 15 0.10 0.26 2.42
N ASN A 16 0.66 -0.55 3.32
CA ASN A 16 1.65 -0.09 4.27
C ASN A 16 3.05 -0.53 3.82
N ASN A 17 4.00 0.41 3.80
CA ASN A 17 5.40 0.13 3.46
C ASN A 17 6.03 -0.98 4.32
N ASN A 18 5.57 -1.12 5.57
CA ASN A 18 6.06 -2.16 6.48
C ASN A 18 5.39 -3.53 6.25
N ASP A 19 4.34 -3.60 5.42
CA ASP A 19 3.56 -4.81 5.13
C ASP A 19 3.74 -5.26 3.67
N LEU A 20 4.64 -6.22 3.45
CA LEU A 20 4.89 -6.80 2.13
C LEU A 20 3.83 -7.84 1.70
N ILE A 21 2.94 -8.27 2.60
CA ILE A 21 1.97 -9.34 2.29
C ILE A 21 0.91 -8.86 1.31
N ALA A 22 0.54 -7.59 1.35
CA ALA A 22 -0.38 -6.98 0.38
C ALA A 22 0.19 -6.90 -1.06
N GLU A 23 1.44 -7.31 -1.26
CA GLU A 23 2.13 -7.38 -2.56
C GLU A 23 2.29 -8.81 -3.09
N VAL A 24 1.75 -9.82 -2.38
CA VAL A 24 1.83 -11.24 -2.74
C VAL A 24 0.49 -11.75 -3.30
N PRO A 25 0.46 -12.51 -4.42
CA PRO A 25 1.60 -12.80 -5.28
C PRO A 25 2.09 -11.53 -5.98
N PRO A 26 3.40 -11.43 -6.30
CA PRO A 26 3.86 -10.41 -7.22
C PRO A 26 2.97 -10.47 -8.46
N MET A 27 2.65 -9.30 -9.01
CA MET A 27 1.84 -9.11 -10.22
C MET A 27 2.59 -9.65 -11.45
N ASP A 28 2.99 -10.92 -11.41
CA ASP A 28 3.58 -11.61 -12.54
C ASP A 28 2.46 -11.92 -13.52
N LEU A 29 2.79 -11.69 -14.80
CA LEU A 29 1.98 -11.95 -15.99
C LEU A 29 1.31 -13.34 -16.03
N LEU A 30 1.74 -14.29 -15.19
CA LEU A 30 1.29 -15.68 -15.16
C LEU A 30 -0.06 -15.89 -14.46
N LEU A 31 -0.47 -15.02 -13.52
CA LEU A 31 -1.63 -15.30 -12.66
C LEU A 31 -2.86 -14.39 -12.88
N ARG A 32 -2.77 -13.39 -13.78
CA ARG A 32 -3.88 -12.47 -14.16
C ARG A 32 -4.59 -11.81 -12.95
N TYR A 33 -3.86 -11.52 -11.88
CA TYR A 33 -4.35 -10.66 -10.80
C TYR A 33 -4.08 -9.20 -11.13
N TRP A 34 -4.99 -8.34 -10.69
CA TRP A 34 -4.87 -6.90 -10.85
C TRP A 34 -5.45 -6.21 -9.64
N HIS A 35 -4.80 -5.14 -9.23
CA HIS A 35 -5.25 -4.29 -8.13
C HIS A 35 -6.11 -3.14 -8.64
N ILE A 36 -6.99 -2.67 -7.77
CA ILE A 36 -7.88 -1.54 -8.06
C ILE A 36 -7.08 -0.22 -8.06
N ASP A 37 -7.59 0.77 -8.79
CA ASP A 37 -6.84 2.01 -9.06
C ASP A 37 -6.68 2.94 -7.84
N GLN A 38 -7.62 2.90 -6.90
CA GLN A 38 -7.59 3.79 -5.73
C GLN A 38 -6.65 3.25 -4.66
N LEU A 39 -5.41 3.75 -4.65
CA LEU A 39 -4.38 3.39 -3.70
C LEU A 39 -4.11 4.54 -2.71
N ILE A 40 -4.16 4.21 -1.42
CA ILE A 40 -3.66 5.05 -0.33
C ILE A 40 -2.44 4.34 0.26
N TYR A 41 -1.30 5.02 0.22
CA TYR A 41 -0.04 4.47 0.68
C TYR A 41 0.33 5.02 2.06
N ILE A 42 0.67 4.14 2.99
CA ILE A 42 1.19 4.47 4.31
C ILE A 42 2.72 4.30 4.25
N ASP A 43 3.45 5.39 4.41
CA ASP A 43 4.91 5.36 4.40
C ASP A 43 5.50 4.80 5.70
N GLU A 44 6.83 4.66 5.75
CA GLU A 44 7.57 4.20 6.94
C GLU A 44 7.35 5.07 8.18
N SER A 45 6.97 6.34 8.00
CA SER A 45 6.66 7.28 9.08
C SER A 45 5.19 7.24 9.52
N GLY A 46 4.36 6.41 8.86
CA GLY A 46 2.93 6.28 9.11
C GLY A 46 2.07 7.38 8.48
N LYS A 47 2.63 8.21 7.58
CA LYS A 47 1.86 9.23 6.85
C LYS A 47 1.16 8.63 5.64
N LEU A 48 -0.02 9.17 5.32
CA LEU A 48 -0.84 8.68 4.22
C LEU A 48 -0.64 9.56 2.98
N HIS A 49 -0.44 8.91 1.84
CA HIS A 49 -0.20 9.57 0.56
C HIS A 49 -1.19 9.06 -0.50
N PRO A 50 -1.74 9.95 -1.34
CA PRO A 50 -2.46 9.52 -2.54
C PRO A 50 -1.48 8.84 -3.49
N GLY A 51 -1.87 7.68 -4.01
CA GLY A 51 -1.30 7.07 -5.22
C GLY A 51 0.22 7.18 -5.36
N VAL A 52 0.98 6.26 -4.77
CA VAL A 52 2.36 6.07 -5.22
C VAL A 52 2.30 5.38 -6.57
N SER A 53 2.76 6.08 -7.61
CA SER A 53 2.83 5.63 -8.99
C SER A 53 3.19 4.14 -9.10
N MET A 54 2.26 3.34 -9.64
CA MET A 54 2.44 1.94 -10.01
C MET A 54 3.79 1.66 -10.70
N PHE A 55 4.33 2.64 -11.43
CA PHE A 55 5.62 2.53 -12.11
C PHE A 55 6.84 2.44 -11.17
N ARG A 56 6.83 3.10 -10.00
CA ARG A 56 7.95 2.97 -9.03
C ARG A 56 7.94 1.60 -8.34
N ARG A 57 6.78 1.11 -7.90
CA ARG A 57 6.66 -0.20 -7.24
C ARG A 57 6.96 -1.38 -8.17
N VAL A 58 6.60 -1.30 -9.45
CA VAL A 58 6.97 -2.34 -10.44
C VAL A 58 8.47 -2.32 -10.75
N LEU A 59 9.10 -1.15 -10.87
CA LEU A 59 10.55 -1.04 -11.07
C LEU A 59 11.36 -1.48 -9.83
N ASP A 60 10.87 -1.17 -8.63
CA ASP A 60 11.52 -1.57 -7.38
C ASP A 60 11.31 -3.07 -7.08
N GLY A 61 10.12 -3.61 -7.39
CA GLY A 61 9.83 -5.05 -7.28
C GLY A 61 10.69 -5.93 -8.20
N LEU A 62 10.93 -5.50 -9.44
CA LEU A 62 11.83 -6.18 -10.38
C LEU A 62 13.32 -6.15 -9.96
N LYS A 63 13.75 -5.13 -9.19
CA LYS A 63 15.11 -5.05 -8.64
C LYS A 63 15.27 -5.82 -7.33
N GLY A 64 14.23 -5.88 -6.49
CA GLY A 64 14.24 -6.55 -5.18
C GLY A 64 14.20 -8.08 -5.25
N LEU A 65 13.53 -8.66 -6.27
CA LEU A 65 13.42 -10.11 -6.45
C LEU A 65 14.79 -10.81 -6.61
N ARG A 66 15.83 -10.07 -6.99
CA ARG A 66 17.18 -10.60 -7.23
C ARG A 66 18.06 -10.71 -5.98
N ARG A 67 17.67 -10.18 -4.81
CA ARG A 67 18.65 -10.06 -3.70
C ARG A 67 18.38 -10.77 -2.38
N ASP A 68 17.17 -10.86 -1.81
CA ASP A 68 17.05 -11.49 -0.47
C ASP A 68 15.61 -11.95 -0.13
N PHE A 69 15.20 -13.13 -0.60
CA PHE A 69 13.93 -13.76 -0.16
C PHE A 69 14.04 -14.43 1.22
N GLY A 70 15.24 -14.63 1.76
CA GLY A 70 15.45 -15.44 2.96
C GLY A 70 15.37 -14.69 4.29
N LYS A 71 15.75 -13.41 4.35
CA LYS A 71 15.90 -12.66 5.62
C LYS A 71 14.82 -11.61 5.88
N LEU A 72 14.10 -11.15 4.86
CA LEU A 72 13.12 -10.07 4.96
C LEU A 72 11.72 -10.53 5.46
N GLY A 73 11.43 -11.83 5.43
CA GLY A 73 10.07 -12.37 5.55
C GLY A 73 9.48 -12.41 6.97
N PHE A 74 10.30 -12.42 8.04
CA PHE A 74 9.76 -12.61 9.41
C PHE A 74 9.22 -11.35 10.07
N ASP A 75 9.80 -10.17 9.80
CA ASP A 75 9.31 -8.91 10.37
C ASP A 75 8.17 -8.30 9.55
N THR A 76 8.18 -8.48 8.23
CA THR A 76 7.08 -8.03 7.35
C THR A 76 5.78 -8.83 7.53
N LEU A 77 5.85 -10.09 7.97
CA LEU A 77 4.69 -10.85 8.43
C LEU A 77 4.11 -10.31 9.76
N LYS A 78 4.95 -9.82 10.67
CA LYS A 78 4.50 -9.25 11.96
C LYS A 78 3.77 -7.92 11.78
N ASP A 79 4.09 -7.18 10.72
CA ASP A 79 3.54 -5.87 10.43
C ASP A 79 2.20 -5.91 9.66
N HIS A 80 1.70 -7.11 9.31
CA HIS A 80 0.36 -7.33 8.79
C HIS A 80 -0.78 -7.16 9.82
N LYS A 81 -0.49 -6.55 10.98
CA LYS A 81 -1.51 -6.29 12.00
C LYS A 81 -2.37 -5.11 11.57
N MET A 82 -3.68 -5.36 11.44
CA MET A 82 -4.68 -4.32 11.14
C MET A 82 -4.60 -3.10 12.07
N ASN A 83 -4.15 -3.30 13.33
CA ASN A 83 -3.93 -2.22 14.28
C ASN A 83 -2.99 -1.12 13.75
N ASN A 84 -1.95 -1.49 13.00
CA ASN A 84 -0.99 -0.53 12.44
C ASN A 84 -1.67 0.39 11.43
N TYR A 85 -2.51 -0.19 10.56
CA TYR A 85 -3.30 0.56 9.58
C TYR A 85 -4.31 1.49 10.26
N VAL A 86 -5.06 0.98 11.24
CA VAL A 86 -6.05 1.78 11.98
C VAL A 86 -5.38 2.94 12.72
N GLN A 87 -4.20 2.72 13.31
CA GLN A 87 -3.45 3.78 13.98
C GLN A 87 -2.98 4.86 12.99
N ALA A 88 -2.46 4.47 11.83
CA ALA A 88 -2.05 5.42 10.79
C ALA A 88 -3.23 6.28 10.31
N VAL A 89 -4.40 5.67 10.08
CA VAL A 89 -5.61 6.40 9.67
C VAL A 89 -6.12 7.34 10.77
N ARG A 90 -6.10 6.91 12.04
CA ARG A 90 -6.49 7.79 13.16
C ARG A 90 -5.56 8.99 13.27
N LYS A 91 -4.26 8.75 13.22
CA LYS A 91 -3.25 9.81 13.23
C LYS A 91 -3.44 10.77 12.05
N TYR A 92 -3.72 10.25 10.85
CA TYR A 92 -4.02 11.10 9.70
C TYR A 92 -5.19 12.05 9.95
N VAL A 93 -6.30 11.55 10.50
CA VAL A 93 -7.47 12.39 10.84
C VAL A 93 -7.14 13.46 11.89
N GLU A 94 -6.25 13.16 12.84
CA GLU A 94 -5.75 14.15 13.81
C GLU A 94 -4.83 15.18 13.15
N ASP A 95 -3.92 14.72 12.29
CA ASP A 95 -2.98 15.56 11.55
C ASP A 95 -3.70 16.51 10.57
N LEU A 96 -4.86 16.11 10.02
CA LEU A 96 -5.74 17.00 9.24
C LEU A 96 -6.28 18.17 10.08
N LYS A 97 -6.64 17.92 11.34
CA LYS A 97 -7.16 18.97 12.25
C LYS A 97 -6.07 19.95 12.65
N THR A 98 -4.83 19.48 12.73
CA THR A 98 -3.66 20.30 13.13
C THR A 98 -2.93 20.92 11.93
N GLY A 99 -3.34 20.60 10.69
CA GLY A 99 -2.70 21.08 9.46
C GLY A 99 -1.36 20.41 9.15
N GLN A 100 -1.01 19.31 9.84
CA GLN A 100 0.21 18.55 9.60
C GLN A 100 0.15 17.66 8.35
N GLN A 101 -1.06 17.34 7.88
CA GLN A 101 -1.32 16.66 6.61
C GLN A 101 -2.50 17.32 5.87
N THR A 102 -2.58 17.12 4.57
CA THR A 102 -3.67 17.63 3.73
C THR A 102 -4.67 16.53 3.36
N PRO A 103 -5.95 16.87 3.10
CA PRO A 103 -6.93 15.91 2.63
C PRO A 103 -6.44 15.19 1.35
N ILE A 104 -6.55 13.87 1.35
CA ILE A 104 -6.31 13.02 0.19
C ILE A 104 -7.54 13.20 -0.71
N SER A 105 -7.28 13.64 -1.94
CA SER A 105 -8.28 13.92 -2.98
C SER A 105 -8.72 12.66 -3.71
#